data_AF-A0AAD4D8T1-F1
#
_entry.id   AF-A0AAD4D8T1-F1
#
_cell.length_a   1.000
_cell.length_b   1.000
_cell.length_c   1.000
_cell.angle_alpha   90.00
_cell.angle_beta   90.00
_cell.angle_gamma   90.00
#
_symmetry.space_group_name_H-M   'P 1'
#
loop_
_entity.id
_entity.type
_entity.pdbx_description
1 polymer ?
#
loop_
_entity_poly.entity_id
_entity_poly.type
_entity_poly.pdbx_seq_one_letter_code
_entity_poly.pdbx_strand_id
1 'polypeptide(L)'
;MPSNPIQSSGVSPNSNNGEKYLVQNWATTFHSIQIGGQDISFVSDPFKSAPATTAVALQARAEAAGSSSNATSVDAATSAPTSSSSSSTDTEGTVLQLNYPKGSYAPSIGPVTGGTHFYAKPFGDKTPFSKMLVSYDVAFPAGFNWVLAGKLPGIYGGTPYDGCSGGVQSTGANCLTMRMMWRQNGVGEVYAYVPADPKSSFCRDSQVLCNDQYGKSIGRGQVYFQPGVWTRLDMVVELNEPAGNSNGTLLVYQNGILAVHMSNVPYRSSGMVGFQGLLFSSFFGGSDPTYATPLDQSVYFRNVQLSVGEPAKLYEGTGGSGASGRMGGGEVGGAPLTILGAVGGFVFVLASNLFL
;
A
#
# COMPACT_ATOMS: atom_id res chain seq x y z
N MET A 1 -5.06 6.89 -12.56
CA MET A 1 -3.65 6.95 -12.16
C MET A 1 -2.87 6.04 -13.10
N PRO A 2 -1.74 6.49 -13.68
CA PRO A 2 -0.83 5.57 -14.34
C PRO A 2 -0.44 4.43 -13.38
N SER A 3 -0.53 3.19 -13.87
CA SER A 3 -0.14 1.98 -13.15
C SER A 3 1.03 1.34 -13.87
N ASN A 4 2.14 1.10 -13.18
CA ASN A 4 3.16 0.18 -13.66
C ASN A 4 2.85 -1.18 -13.04
N PRO A 5 2.21 -2.12 -13.77
CA PRO A 5 2.22 -3.50 -13.32
C PRO A 5 3.68 -3.94 -13.23
N ILE A 6 4.06 -4.53 -12.10
CA ILE A 6 5.38 -5.14 -11.96
C ILE A 6 5.46 -6.24 -13.01
N GLN A 7 6.24 -6.01 -14.07
CA GLN A 7 6.31 -6.93 -15.19
C GLN A 7 7.08 -8.18 -14.77
N SER A 8 6.43 -9.34 -14.90
CA SER A 8 7.08 -10.65 -14.74
C SER A 8 7.94 -10.93 -15.98
N SER A 9 9.14 -10.35 -16.03
CA SER A 9 10.05 -10.57 -17.15
C SER A 9 10.72 -11.95 -17.02
N GLY A 10 10.13 -12.97 -17.65
CA GLY A 10 10.79 -14.17 -18.17
C GLY A 10 11.54 -15.11 -17.22
N VAL A 11 11.66 -14.80 -15.93
CA VAL A 11 12.25 -15.68 -14.92
C VAL A 11 11.14 -16.49 -14.28
N SER A 12 11.10 -17.80 -14.59
CA SER A 12 10.28 -18.75 -13.82
C SER A 12 10.61 -18.57 -12.34
N PRO A 13 9.62 -18.39 -11.45
CA PRO A 13 9.83 -18.35 -10.01
C PRO A 13 10.26 -19.75 -9.53
N ASN A 14 11.50 -20.16 -9.81
CA ASN A 14 12.08 -21.33 -9.19
C ASN A 14 12.18 -21.04 -7.68
N SER A 15 11.69 -21.98 -6.88
CA SER A 15 11.54 -21.92 -5.41
C SER A 15 12.78 -21.54 -4.60
N ASN A 16 13.95 -21.41 -5.24
CA ASN A 16 15.24 -21.16 -4.58
C ASN A 16 15.82 -19.75 -4.78
N ASN A 17 15.10 -18.78 -5.36
CA ASN A 17 15.62 -17.40 -5.35
C ASN A 17 14.56 -16.29 -5.46
N GLY A 18 13.60 -16.27 -4.53
CA GLY A 18 12.60 -15.20 -4.45
C GLY A 18 13.23 -13.81 -4.33
N GLU A 19 14.28 -13.67 -3.51
CA GLU A 19 15.07 -12.43 -3.41
C GLU A 19 15.58 -11.93 -4.77
N LYS A 20 16.30 -12.78 -5.53
CA LYS A 20 16.83 -12.38 -6.84
C LYS A 20 15.73 -11.94 -7.78
N TYR A 21 14.58 -12.63 -7.79
CA TYR A 21 13.45 -12.24 -8.62
C TYR A 21 12.97 -10.83 -8.25
N LEU A 22 12.77 -10.54 -6.96
CA LEU A 22 12.33 -9.21 -6.51
C LEU A 22 13.38 -8.14 -6.85
N VAL A 23 14.66 -8.38 -6.58
CA VAL A 23 15.74 -7.43 -6.90
C VAL A 23 15.78 -7.09 -8.39
N GLN A 24 15.55 -8.09 -9.26
CA GLN A 24 15.58 -7.90 -10.71
C GLN A 24 14.31 -7.23 -11.26
N ASN A 25 13.15 -7.46 -10.66
CA ASN A 25 11.86 -7.09 -11.28
C ASN A 25 11.10 -5.98 -10.54
N TRP A 26 11.40 -5.70 -9.27
CA TRP A 26 10.60 -4.78 -8.44
C TRP A 26 11.22 -3.40 -8.27
N ALA A 27 12.27 -3.06 -9.03
CA ALA A 27 12.96 -1.77 -8.92
C ALA A 27 13.33 -1.44 -7.45
N THR A 28 13.97 -2.40 -6.77
CA THR A 28 14.36 -2.21 -5.36
C THR A 28 15.31 -1.02 -5.24
N THR A 29 15.07 -0.17 -4.25
CA THR A 29 15.72 1.15 -4.14
C THR A 29 17.24 1.04 -4.02
N PHE A 30 17.71 -0.02 -3.37
CA PHE A 30 19.12 -0.31 -3.10
C PHE A 30 19.65 -1.51 -3.89
N HIS A 31 18.93 -1.94 -4.94
CA HIS A 31 19.29 -3.13 -5.74
C HIS A 31 19.53 -4.38 -4.88
N SER A 32 18.82 -4.48 -3.75
CA SER A 32 18.97 -5.52 -2.73
C SER A 32 17.69 -5.61 -1.88
N ILE A 33 17.55 -6.72 -1.15
CA ILE A 33 16.62 -6.86 -0.04
C ILE A 33 17.39 -6.56 1.25
N GLN A 34 16.95 -5.58 2.04
CA GLN A 34 17.74 -5.12 3.19
C GLN A 34 17.69 -6.10 4.36
N ILE A 35 16.58 -6.82 4.51
CA ILE A 35 16.39 -7.83 5.56
C ILE A 35 15.58 -8.99 5.00
N GLY A 36 16.01 -10.21 5.30
CA GLY A 36 15.15 -11.39 5.15
C GLY A 36 14.97 -11.89 3.71
N GLY A 37 15.95 -11.67 2.83
CA GLY A 37 15.92 -12.19 1.46
C GLY A 37 15.73 -13.71 1.41
N GLN A 38 16.31 -14.44 2.37
CA GLN A 38 16.16 -15.89 2.50
C GLN A 38 14.74 -16.36 2.85
N ASP A 39 13.89 -15.47 3.38
CA ASP A 39 12.52 -15.80 3.80
C ASP A 39 11.51 -15.63 2.64
N ILE A 40 11.99 -15.22 1.47
CA ILE A 40 11.18 -14.90 0.29
C ILE A 40 11.21 -16.07 -0.70
N SER A 41 10.04 -16.60 -1.00
CA SER A 41 9.87 -17.65 -2.01
C SER A 41 8.64 -17.39 -2.86
N PHE A 42 8.63 -17.91 -4.08
CA PHE A 42 7.43 -17.98 -4.89
C PHE A 42 6.96 -19.43 -4.92
N VAL A 43 5.69 -19.64 -4.64
CA VAL A 43 5.08 -20.97 -4.49
C VAL A 43 3.73 -21.01 -5.19
N SER A 44 3.22 -22.21 -5.45
CA SER A 44 1.83 -22.39 -5.87
C SER A 44 0.87 -21.83 -4.80
N ASP A 45 -0.18 -21.15 -5.24
CA ASP A 45 -1.21 -20.53 -4.39
C ASP A 45 -1.85 -21.61 -3.50
N PRO A 46 -1.55 -21.63 -2.19
CA PRO A 46 -2.03 -22.68 -1.30
C PRO A 46 -3.51 -22.52 -0.95
N PHE A 47 -4.15 -21.43 -1.41
CA PHE A 47 -5.57 -21.16 -1.21
C PHE A 47 -6.40 -21.52 -2.45
N LYS A 48 -5.79 -22.07 -3.51
CA LYS A 48 -6.53 -22.64 -4.64
C LYS A 48 -7.12 -24.00 -4.24
N SER A 49 -8.44 -23.97 -4.00
CA SER A 49 -9.42 -25.05 -3.79
C SER A 49 -9.60 -25.59 -2.35
N ALA A 50 -10.63 -25.06 -1.68
CA ALA A 50 -11.71 -25.94 -1.23
C ALA A 50 -12.81 -25.89 -2.31
N PRO A 51 -13.48 -27.00 -2.69
CA PRO A 51 -14.73 -26.92 -3.43
C PRO A 51 -15.67 -25.99 -2.68
N ALA A 52 -16.40 -25.14 -3.40
CA ALA A 52 -17.47 -24.35 -2.80
C ALA A 52 -18.57 -25.31 -2.30
N THR A 53 -18.41 -25.88 -1.10
CA THR A 53 -19.53 -26.45 -0.36
C THR A 53 -20.39 -25.30 0.11
N THR A 54 -21.39 -25.03 -0.72
CA THR A 54 -22.68 -24.42 -0.37
C THR A 54 -22.55 -23.12 0.43
N ALA A 55 -22.44 -22.01 -0.29
CA ALA A 55 -22.89 -20.72 0.22
C ALA A 55 -24.36 -20.86 0.63
N VAL A 56 -24.63 -21.08 1.92
CA VAL A 56 -25.96 -20.87 2.48
C VAL A 56 -26.18 -19.37 2.43
N ALA A 57 -26.98 -18.97 1.45
CA ALA A 57 -27.38 -17.59 1.22
C ALA A 57 -28.02 -17.00 2.49
N LEU A 58 -27.30 -16.09 3.14
CA LEU A 58 -27.92 -15.09 4.01
C LEU A 58 -28.52 -14.01 3.10
N GLN A 59 -29.72 -14.28 2.57
CA GLN A 59 -30.56 -13.25 2.01
C GLN A 59 -32.03 -13.55 2.28
N ALA A 60 -32.50 -13.11 3.45
CA ALA A 60 -33.92 -12.97 3.73
C ALA A 60 -34.15 -11.93 4.83
N ARG A 61 -34.23 -10.65 4.45
CA ARG A 61 -35.20 -9.69 5.03
C ARG A 61 -35.16 -8.36 4.28
N ALA A 62 -36.10 -8.21 3.35
CA ALA A 62 -36.66 -6.99 2.73
C ALA A 62 -37.12 -7.44 1.33
N GLU A 63 -38.38 -7.39 0.88
CA GLU A 63 -39.63 -6.83 1.35
C GLU A 63 -40.75 -7.68 0.73
N ALA A 64 -41.78 -7.96 1.51
CA ALA A 64 -43.03 -8.50 1.01
C ALA A 64 -44.00 -7.33 0.82
N ALA A 65 -44.33 -6.99 -0.42
CA ALA A 65 -45.63 -6.42 -0.83
C ALA A 65 -45.65 -6.16 -2.34
N GLY A 66 -46.64 -6.71 -3.06
CA GLY A 66 -47.03 -6.24 -4.40
C GLY A 66 -47.18 -7.35 -5.44
N SER A 67 -48.37 -7.96 -5.49
CA SER A 67 -48.79 -9.00 -6.43
C SER A 67 -49.31 -8.45 -7.77
N SER A 68 -49.18 -9.27 -8.82
CA SER A 68 -49.97 -9.35 -10.07
C SER A 68 -49.74 -8.26 -11.12
N SER A 69 -49.72 -8.47 -12.45
CA SER A 69 -50.03 -9.63 -13.30
C SER A 69 -49.59 -9.39 -14.77
N ASN A 70 -49.38 -10.50 -15.47
CA ASN A 70 -49.71 -10.81 -16.88
C ASN A 70 -48.78 -10.46 -18.07
N ALA A 71 -48.46 -11.56 -18.80
CA ALA A 71 -48.31 -11.73 -20.26
C ALA A 71 -47.16 -10.97 -20.96
N THR A 72 -46.41 -11.50 -21.91
CA THR A 72 -46.64 -12.56 -22.90
C THR A 72 -45.28 -12.98 -23.48
N SER A 73 -45.17 -14.24 -23.88
CA SER A 73 -44.04 -14.85 -24.59
C SER A 73 -43.86 -14.32 -26.02
N VAL A 74 -42.61 -14.09 -26.45
CA VAL A 74 -42.16 -14.29 -27.83
C VAL A 74 -40.71 -14.78 -27.86
N ASP A 75 -40.52 -15.86 -28.61
CA ASP A 75 -39.26 -16.54 -28.89
C ASP A 75 -38.26 -15.66 -29.63
N ALA A 76 -36.98 -15.78 -29.27
CA ALA A 76 -35.87 -15.55 -30.19
C ALA A 76 -34.67 -16.41 -29.75
N ALA A 77 -34.55 -17.57 -30.37
CA ALA A 77 -33.33 -18.36 -30.38
C ALA A 77 -32.23 -17.53 -31.07
N THR A 78 -31.12 -17.28 -30.38
CA THR A 78 -29.90 -16.78 -31.03
C THR A 78 -28.68 -17.42 -30.37
N SER A 79 -28.11 -18.34 -31.13
CA SER A 79 -26.76 -18.89 -31.14
C SER A 79 -25.80 -18.39 -30.05
N ALA A 80 -25.46 -19.28 -29.12
CA ALA A 80 -24.31 -19.13 -28.24
C ALA A 80 -23.02 -19.08 -29.07
N PRO A 81 -22.11 -18.11 -28.88
CA PRO A 81 -20.76 -18.23 -29.38
C PRO A 81 -19.98 -19.12 -28.43
N THR A 82 -19.51 -20.25 -28.96
CA THR A 82 -18.50 -21.11 -28.37
C THR A 82 -17.25 -20.26 -28.11
N SER A 83 -17.05 -19.77 -26.89
CA SER A 83 -15.82 -19.11 -26.50
C SER A 83 -14.75 -20.17 -26.31
N SER A 84 -13.99 -20.36 -27.39
CA SER A 84 -12.72 -21.06 -27.43
C SER A 84 -11.86 -20.67 -26.23
N SER A 85 -11.48 -21.67 -25.44
CA SER A 85 -10.48 -21.58 -24.39
C SER A 85 -9.16 -21.07 -24.99
N SER A 86 -8.94 -19.76 -24.92
CA SER A 86 -7.63 -19.18 -25.16
C SER A 86 -6.77 -19.51 -23.95
N SER A 87 -5.86 -20.47 -24.13
CA SER A 87 -4.82 -20.83 -23.17
C SER A 87 -3.93 -19.63 -22.85
N SER A 88 -4.24 -18.92 -21.77
CA SER A 88 -3.32 -17.99 -21.13
C SER A 88 -2.30 -18.79 -20.33
N THR A 89 -1.04 -18.68 -20.71
CA THR A 89 0.12 -19.30 -20.07
C THR A 89 0.29 -18.86 -18.61
N ASP A 90 -0.21 -19.70 -17.69
CA ASP A 90 0.46 -20.20 -16.47
C ASP A 90 1.12 -19.19 -15.50
N THR A 91 0.46 -18.07 -15.18
CA THR A 91 0.81 -17.21 -14.02
C THR A 91 -0.27 -17.13 -12.95
N GLU A 92 -1.47 -17.65 -13.20
CA GLU A 92 -2.57 -17.55 -12.24
C GLU A 92 -2.32 -18.30 -10.93
N GLY A 93 -1.34 -19.22 -10.90
CA GLY A 93 -1.11 -20.12 -9.79
C GLY A 93 0.02 -19.75 -8.83
N THR A 94 0.85 -18.75 -9.10
CA THR A 94 2.06 -18.50 -8.28
C THR A 94 1.92 -17.25 -7.43
N VAL A 95 2.27 -17.35 -6.15
CA VAL A 95 2.16 -16.28 -5.16
C VAL A 95 3.48 -16.11 -4.40
N LEU A 96 3.70 -14.92 -3.87
CA LEU A 96 4.83 -14.63 -2.98
C LEU A 96 4.50 -15.20 -1.59
N GLN A 97 5.31 -16.15 -1.13
CA GLN A 97 5.31 -16.65 0.24
C GLN A 97 6.43 -15.96 1.02
N LEU A 98 6.08 -15.46 2.20
CA LEU A 98 7.02 -14.90 3.15
C LEU A 98 7.03 -15.73 4.44
N ASN A 99 8.20 -16.23 4.82
CA ASN A 99 8.38 -17.08 6.00
C ASN A 99 8.71 -16.27 7.25
N TYR A 100 8.21 -16.72 8.39
CA TYR A 100 8.52 -16.23 9.72
C TYR A 100 8.96 -17.43 10.57
N PRO A 101 10.28 -17.62 10.75
CA PRO A 101 10.81 -18.69 11.58
C PRO A 101 10.34 -18.56 13.04
N LYS A 102 10.16 -19.69 13.73
CA LYS A 102 9.86 -19.74 15.15
C LYS A 102 10.86 -18.88 15.94
N GLY A 103 10.34 -18.08 16.86
CA GLY A 103 11.10 -17.15 17.69
C GLY A 103 11.36 -15.80 17.02
N SER A 104 11.03 -15.62 15.73
CA SER A 104 11.25 -14.35 15.04
C SER A 104 10.25 -13.28 15.49
N TYR A 105 10.77 -12.06 15.65
CA TYR A 105 10.02 -10.82 15.78
C TYR A 105 10.81 -9.69 15.09
N ALA A 106 10.70 -8.43 15.54
CA ALA A 106 11.35 -7.28 14.93
C ALA A 106 12.84 -7.55 14.60
N PRO A 107 13.21 -7.62 13.30
CA PRO A 107 14.54 -8.09 12.89
C PRO A 107 15.72 -7.25 13.40
N SER A 108 15.47 -6.00 13.78
CA SER A 108 16.50 -5.10 14.30
C SER A 108 16.93 -5.41 15.75
N ILE A 109 16.17 -6.24 16.48
CA ILE A 109 16.39 -6.52 17.90
C ILE A 109 16.26 -8.01 18.22
N GLY A 110 15.41 -8.73 17.48
CA GLY A 110 15.17 -10.15 17.71
C GLY A 110 16.37 -11.05 17.42
N PRO A 111 16.52 -12.15 18.18
CA PRO A 111 17.62 -13.09 17.99
C PRO A 111 17.45 -13.95 16.73
N VAL A 112 16.24 -14.02 16.17
CA VAL A 112 15.89 -14.76 14.95
C VAL A 112 15.27 -13.78 13.97
N THR A 113 15.92 -13.62 12.81
CA THR A 113 15.37 -12.86 11.69
C THR A 113 14.20 -13.61 11.07
N GLY A 114 13.12 -12.90 10.75
CA GLY A 114 12.00 -13.47 10.02
C GLY A 114 11.22 -12.40 9.28
N GLY A 115 10.57 -12.80 8.19
CA GLY A 115 9.91 -11.88 7.27
C GLY A 115 10.91 -11.12 6.41
N THR A 116 10.53 -9.95 5.91
CA THR A 116 11.40 -9.14 5.03
C THR A 116 11.18 -7.64 5.21
N HIS A 117 12.18 -6.87 4.78
CA HIS A 117 12.12 -5.42 4.70
C HIS A 117 12.89 -4.95 3.46
N PHE A 118 12.19 -4.26 2.56
CA PHE A 118 12.83 -3.53 1.48
C PHE A 118 12.00 -2.36 0.93
N TYR A 119 12.68 -1.44 0.25
CA TYR A 119 12.09 -0.32 -0.45
C TYR A 119 12.10 -0.55 -1.96
N ALA A 120 11.06 -0.12 -2.66
CA ALA A 120 10.95 -0.22 -4.12
C ALA A 120 10.38 1.07 -4.71
N LYS A 121 10.94 1.50 -5.86
CA LYS A 121 10.67 2.78 -6.52
C LYS A 121 10.43 2.60 -8.03
N PRO A 122 9.32 1.93 -8.43
CA PRO A 122 9.07 1.57 -9.83
C PRO A 122 8.85 2.76 -10.76
N PHE A 123 8.74 3.99 -10.23
CA PHE A 123 8.62 5.24 -10.99
C PHE A 123 9.91 6.08 -10.99
N GLY A 124 11.02 5.52 -10.50
CA GLY A 124 12.33 6.17 -10.51
C GLY A 124 12.57 7.15 -9.34
N ASP A 125 13.80 7.67 -9.29
CA ASP A 125 14.30 8.51 -8.19
C ASP A 125 13.97 10.00 -8.28
N LYS A 126 13.62 10.47 -9.47
CA LYS A 126 13.61 11.91 -9.77
C LYS A 126 12.29 12.61 -9.47
N THR A 127 11.23 11.84 -9.21
CA THR A 127 9.87 12.37 -9.12
C THR A 127 9.17 11.82 -7.88
N PRO A 128 9.02 12.62 -6.82
CA PRO A 128 8.06 12.31 -5.77
C PRO A 128 6.64 12.66 -6.22
N PHE A 129 5.65 12.02 -5.62
CA PHE A 129 4.24 12.13 -5.99
C PHE A 129 3.38 12.72 -4.88
N SER A 130 2.37 13.49 -5.29
CA SER A 130 1.37 14.08 -4.38
C SER A 130 0.33 13.07 -3.92
N LYS A 131 0.11 12.03 -4.72
CA LYS A 131 -0.87 10.98 -4.48
C LYS A 131 -0.32 9.64 -4.89
N MET A 132 -0.59 8.61 -4.11
CA MET A 132 -0.14 7.25 -4.39
C MET A 132 -1.18 6.25 -3.91
N LEU A 133 -1.32 5.15 -4.66
CA LEU A 133 -2.11 3.99 -4.32
C LEU A 133 -1.18 2.78 -4.28
N VAL A 134 -1.19 2.06 -3.17
CA VAL A 134 -0.65 0.69 -3.09
C VAL A 134 -1.80 -0.28 -2.97
N SER A 135 -1.76 -1.33 -3.79
CA SER A 135 -2.73 -2.40 -3.75
C SER A 135 -2.04 -3.75 -3.67
N TYR A 136 -2.59 -4.68 -2.90
CA TYR A 136 -2.13 -6.07 -2.86
C TYR A 136 -3.19 -6.97 -2.27
N ASP A 137 -3.12 -8.25 -2.60
CA ASP A 137 -3.87 -9.28 -1.88
C ASP A 137 -2.93 -9.89 -0.85
N VAL A 138 -3.44 -10.10 0.37
CA VAL A 138 -2.73 -10.78 1.46
C VAL A 138 -3.58 -11.93 1.99
N ALA A 139 -2.95 -13.06 2.28
CA ALA A 139 -3.61 -14.20 2.90
C ALA A 139 -2.78 -14.75 4.06
N PHE A 140 -3.49 -15.06 5.14
CA PHE A 140 -2.97 -15.72 6.32
C PHE A 140 -3.53 -17.15 6.35
N PRO A 141 -2.72 -18.21 6.52
CA PRO A 141 -3.22 -19.58 6.61
C PRO A 141 -4.26 -19.78 7.71
N ALA A 142 -5.15 -20.76 7.53
CA ALA A 142 -5.99 -21.22 8.64
C ALA A 142 -5.09 -21.62 9.83
N GLY A 143 -5.45 -21.17 11.04
CA GLY A 143 -4.65 -21.40 12.24
C GLY A 143 -3.41 -20.49 12.38
N PHE A 144 -3.24 -19.46 11.55
CA PHE A 144 -2.19 -18.46 11.71
C PHE A 144 -2.16 -17.92 13.14
N ASN A 145 -1.00 -17.97 13.78
CA ASN A 145 -0.83 -17.47 15.14
C ASN A 145 -0.48 -15.98 15.07
N TRP A 146 -1.47 -15.14 15.34
CA TRP A 146 -1.36 -13.68 15.28
C TRP A 146 -0.34 -13.08 16.27
N VAL A 147 0.00 -13.81 17.34
CA VAL A 147 0.74 -13.32 18.50
C VAL A 147 0.14 -11.97 18.94
N LEU A 148 0.94 -10.91 19.09
CA LEU A 148 0.47 -9.58 19.44
C LEU A 148 0.25 -8.70 18.21
N ALA A 149 1.16 -8.79 17.22
CA ALA A 149 1.13 -7.95 16.03
C ALA A 149 2.18 -8.35 14.98
N GLY A 150 2.06 -7.76 13.79
CA GLY A 150 3.12 -7.70 12.80
C GLY A 150 2.87 -6.62 11.74
N LYS A 151 3.88 -6.37 10.91
CA LYS A 151 3.86 -5.34 9.86
C LYS A 151 3.41 -5.92 8.54
N LEU A 152 2.83 -5.08 7.69
CA LEU A 152 2.46 -5.38 6.31
C LEU A 152 2.94 -4.25 5.39
N PRO A 153 3.08 -4.51 4.07
CA PRO A 153 3.53 -3.53 3.09
C PRO A 153 2.69 -2.24 3.07
N GLY A 154 3.32 -1.15 2.66
CA GLY A 154 2.66 0.13 2.47
C GLY A 154 3.52 1.16 1.75
N ILE A 155 3.21 2.44 1.90
CA ILE A 155 3.84 3.54 1.16
C ILE A 155 4.92 4.23 2.01
N TYR A 156 5.97 4.70 1.37
CA TYR A 156 6.93 5.63 1.98
C TYR A 156 7.10 6.89 1.14
N GLY A 157 7.57 7.95 1.80
CA GLY A 157 7.97 9.21 1.20
C GLY A 157 9.24 9.78 1.84
N GLY A 158 9.89 10.68 1.12
CA GLY A 158 11.24 11.15 1.47
C GLY A 158 12.31 10.09 1.20
N THR A 159 13.51 10.30 1.75
CA THR A 159 14.63 9.37 1.57
C THR A 159 14.53 8.19 2.53
N PRO A 160 14.75 6.93 2.08
CA PRO A 160 14.69 5.77 2.98
C PRO A 160 15.81 5.75 4.04
N TYR A 161 16.87 6.54 3.89
CA TYR A 161 17.94 6.65 4.88
C TYR A 161 17.53 7.44 6.14
N ASP A 162 16.48 8.25 6.04
CA ASP A 162 16.05 9.16 7.11
C ASP A 162 15.16 8.48 8.17
N GLY A 163 14.91 7.18 8.03
CA GLY A 163 14.23 6.36 9.03
C GLY A 163 12.72 6.26 8.82
N CYS A 164 11.93 6.88 9.70
CA CYS A 164 10.47 6.72 9.77
C CYS A 164 10.01 5.27 10.02
N SER A 165 10.80 4.53 10.79
CA SER A 165 10.54 3.18 11.26
C SER A 165 11.39 2.89 12.51
N GLY A 166 11.12 1.77 13.20
CA GLY A 166 11.99 1.32 14.31
C GLY A 166 12.13 2.28 15.49
N GLY A 167 11.21 3.24 15.66
CA GLY A 167 11.28 4.28 16.69
C GLY A 167 11.86 5.63 16.22
N VAL A 168 12.34 5.72 14.97
CA VAL A 168 12.74 6.98 14.36
C VAL A 168 11.49 7.70 13.84
N GLN A 169 11.12 8.81 14.48
CA GLN A 169 9.91 9.57 14.15
C GLN A 169 10.04 10.35 12.84
N SER A 170 8.89 10.64 12.21
CA SER A 170 8.82 11.60 11.12
C SER A 170 8.83 13.03 11.67
N THR A 171 9.72 13.87 11.16
CA THR A 171 9.74 15.32 11.42
C THR A 171 8.88 16.09 10.41
N GLY A 172 8.41 15.40 9.36
CA GLY A 172 7.69 15.99 8.24
C GLY A 172 8.59 16.69 7.22
N ALA A 173 9.88 16.77 7.49
CA ALA A 173 10.91 17.28 6.57
C ALA A 173 11.89 16.19 6.13
N ASN A 174 11.90 15.04 6.79
CA ASN A 174 12.82 13.93 6.53
C ASN A 174 12.17 12.82 5.68
N CYS A 175 11.13 12.18 6.21
CA CYS A 175 10.47 11.04 5.58
C CYS A 175 9.05 10.85 6.15
N LEU A 176 8.32 9.89 5.61
CA LEU A 176 7.09 9.35 6.18
C LEU A 176 6.91 7.89 5.80
N THR A 177 6.16 7.12 6.60
CA THR A 177 5.71 5.78 6.20
C THR A 177 4.24 5.54 6.57
N MET A 178 3.51 4.88 5.67
CA MET A 178 2.12 4.47 5.82
C MET A 178 2.03 2.97 5.56
N ARG A 179 2.35 2.17 6.56
CA ARG A 179 2.29 0.70 6.48
C ARG A 179 0.94 0.19 6.96
N MET A 180 0.64 -1.06 6.65
CA MET A 180 -0.41 -1.79 7.34
C MET A 180 0.18 -2.59 8.50
N MET A 181 -0.67 -3.00 9.43
CA MET A 181 -0.33 -3.93 10.50
C MET A 181 -1.48 -4.88 10.76
N TRP A 182 -1.13 -6.10 11.18
CA TRP A 182 -2.06 -6.95 11.91
C TRP A 182 -1.81 -6.84 13.42
N ARG A 183 -2.85 -7.20 14.17
CA ARG A 183 -2.90 -7.36 15.63
C ARG A 183 -3.47 -8.74 15.93
N GLN A 184 -3.63 -9.01 17.22
CA GLN A 184 -4.37 -10.19 17.71
C GLN A 184 -5.67 -10.42 16.95
N ASN A 185 -5.97 -11.71 16.72
CA ASN A 185 -7.22 -12.17 16.14
C ASN A 185 -7.54 -11.62 14.73
N GLY A 186 -6.53 -11.18 13.99
CA GLY A 186 -6.71 -10.68 12.62
C GLY A 186 -7.14 -9.22 12.53
N VAL A 187 -7.17 -8.49 13.65
CA VAL A 187 -7.47 -7.05 13.63
C VAL A 187 -6.39 -6.31 12.85
N GLY A 188 -6.79 -5.44 11.92
CA GLY A 188 -5.91 -4.62 11.11
C GLY A 188 -5.89 -3.15 11.55
N GLU A 189 -4.82 -2.44 11.18
CA GLU A 189 -4.68 -0.99 11.31
C GLU A 189 -3.73 -0.45 10.24
N VAL A 190 -3.83 0.85 9.95
CA VAL A 190 -2.74 1.60 9.31
C VAL A 190 -1.76 2.01 10.41
N TYR A 191 -0.47 1.87 10.14
CA TYR A 191 0.62 2.17 11.05
C TYR A 191 1.52 3.25 10.44
N ALA A 192 1.34 4.47 10.94
CA ALA A 192 1.81 5.69 10.30
C ALA A 192 2.97 6.35 11.07
N TYR A 193 4.06 6.68 10.37
CA TYR A 193 5.05 7.64 10.83
C TYR A 193 4.80 8.97 10.10
N VAL A 194 4.12 9.87 10.79
CA VAL A 194 3.76 11.22 10.34
C VAL A 194 4.07 12.26 11.44
N PRO A 195 4.39 13.52 11.08
CA PRO A 195 4.74 14.62 12.00
C PRO A 195 3.53 15.16 12.77
N ALA A 196 2.94 14.32 13.62
CA ALA A 196 1.82 14.71 14.47
C ALA A 196 2.25 14.78 15.95
N ASP A 197 2.05 15.95 16.55
CA ASP A 197 2.14 16.18 17.99
C ASP A 197 1.00 15.44 18.72
N PRO A 198 1.24 14.86 19.92
CA PRO A 198 0.20 14.16 20.69
C PRO A 198 -1.07 14.99 20.98
N LYS A 199 -0.99 16.33 20.99
CA LYS A 199 -2.13 17.24 21.24
C LYS A 199 -2.80 17.72 19.94
N SER A 200 -2.29 17.34 18.77
CA SER A 200 -2.84 17.72 17.47
C SER A 200 -4.29 17.25 17.30
N SER A 201 -5.04 17.87 16.37
CA SER A 201 -6.38 17.38 15.99
C SER A 201 -6.32 15.95 15.44
N PHE A 202 -5.26 15.62 14.68
CA PHE A 202 -5.01 14.26 14.19
C PHE A 202 -4.94 13.24 15.33
N CYS A 203 -4.18 13.52 16.39
CA CYS A 203 -4.07 12.61 17.55
C CYS A 203 -5.30 12.60 18.47
N ARG A 204 -6.20 13.58 18.36
CA ARG A 204 -7.46 13.63 19.10
C ARG A 204 -8.62 12.95 18.36
N ASP A 205 -8.41 12.58 17.09
CA ASP A 205 -9.39 11.81 16.33
C ASP A 205 -9.57 10.42 16.98
N SER A 206 -10.81 10.00 17.18
CA SER A 206 -11.13 8.73 17.82
C SER A 206 -10.61 7.50 17.07
N GLN A 207 -10.28 7.64 15.78
CA GLN A 207 -9.70 6.57 14.98
C GLN A 207 -8.19 6.43 15.18
N VAL A 208 -7.54 7.36 15.88
CA VAL A 208 -6.09 7.44 16.01
C VAL A 208 -5.62 7.11 17.42
N LEU A 209 -4.72 6.14 17.53
CA LEU A 209 -3.96 5.87 18.73
C LEU A 209 -2.54 6.42 18.53
N CYS A 210 -2.31 7.63 19.04
CA CYS A 210 -0.99 8.23 19.00
C CYS A 210 -0.07 7.67 20.08
N ASN A 211 1.19 7.55 19.69
CA ASN A 211 2.32 7.33 20.59
C ASN A 211 3.49 8.17 20.07
N ASP A 212 4.37 8.55 20.97
CA ASP A 212 5.55 9.39 20.74
C ASP A 212 6.82 8.56 20.48
N GLN A 213 6.84 7.30 20.92
CA GLN A 213 7.98 6.40 20.75
C GLN A 213 8.02 5.70 19.38
N TYR A 214 6.86 5.32 18.81
CA TYR A 214 6.76 4.56 17.57
C TYR A 214 5.71 5.14 16.61
N GLY A 215 5.29 4.37 15.60
CA GLY A 215 4.28 4.80 14.62
C GLY A 215 2.87 4.83 15.21
N LYS A 216 2.03 5.74 14.73
CA LYS A 216 0.66 5.99 15.18
C LYS A 216 -0.29 4.99 14.53
N SER A 217 -1.19 4.38 15.30
CA SER A 217 -2.20 3.46 14.74
C SER A 217 -3.42 4.25 14.30
N ILE A 218 -3.90 4.00 13.08
CA ILE A 218 -5.09 4.62 12.52
C ILE A 218 -6.08 3.52 12.15
N GLY A 219 -7.35 3.68 12.54
CA GLY A 219 -8.44 2.79 12.15
C GLY A 219 -8.30 1.36 12.69
N ARG A 220 -7.64 1.17 13.84
CA ARG A 220 -7.48 -0.17 14.43
C ARG A 220 -8.84 -0.82 14.65
N GLY A 221 -9.04 -2.00 14.08
CA GLY A 221 -10.31 -2.75 14.16
C GLY A 221 -11.30 -2.44 13.05
N GLN A 222 -11.00 -1.50 12.15
CA GLN A 222 -11.82 -1.23 10.97
C GLN A 222 -11.44 -2.12 9.78
N VAL A 223 -10.24 -2.70 9.81
CA VAL A 223 -9.74 -3.73 8.88
C VAL A 223 -9.70 -5.05 9.63
N TYR A 224 -10.05 -6.15 8.96
CA TYR A 224 -10.05 -7.49 9.55
C TYR A 224 -9.54 -8.55 8.56
N PHE A 225 -8.49 -9.25 8.93
CA PHE A 225 -7.87 -10.32 8.16
C PHE A 225 -8.42 -11.68 8.61
N GLN A 226 -9.36 -12.22 7.84
CA GLN A 226 -9.85 -13.57 8.06
C GLN A 226 -8.81 -14.61 7.62
N PRO A 227 -8.40 -15.55 8.49
CA PRO A 227 -7.54 -16.65 8.09
C PRO A 227 -8.19 -17.54 7.02
N GLY A 228 -7.37 -18.11 6.14
CA GLY A 228 -7.77 -19.07 5.12
C GLY A 228 -8.30 -18.44 3.82
N VAL A 229 -8.39 -17.11 3.73
CA VAL A 229 -8.90 -16.41 2.54
C VAL A 229 -7.99 -15.27 2.12
N TRP A 230 -8.00 -14.97 0.82
CA TRP A 230 -7.36 -13.78 0.28
C TRP A 230 -8.15 -12.52 0.65
N THR A 231 -7.45 -11.52 1.17
CA THR A 231 -7.99 -10.19 1.45
C THR A 231 -7.31 -9.17 0.54
N ARG A 232 -8.08 -8.46 -0.29
CA ARG A 232 -7.60 -7.33 -1.09
C ARG A 232 -7.51 -6.09 -0.22
N LEU A 233 -6.36 -5.43 -0.23
CA LEU A 233 -6.16 -4.10 0.35
C LEU A 233 -5.82 -3.10 -0.75
N ASP A 234 -6.44 -1.93 -0.68
CA ASP A 234 -6.11 -0.76 -1.50
C ASP A 234 -5.95 0.45 -0.56
N MET A 235 -4.74 0.99 -0.45
CA MET A 235 -4.45 2.19 0.35
C MET A 235 -4.12 3.36 -0.56
N VAL A 236 -4.96 4.39 -0.53
CA VAL A 236 -4.76 5.67 -1.24
C VAL A 236 -4.31 6.72 -0.23
N VAL A 237 -3.23 7.42 -0.55
CA VAL A 237 -2.72 8.55 0.23
C VAL A 237 -2.58 9.77 -0.66
N GLU A 238 -2.92 10.94 -0.13
CA GLU A 238 -2.78 12.23 -0.80
C GLU A 238 -2.19 13.26 0.18
N LEU A 239 -1.12 13.93 -0.23
CA LEU A 239 -0.38 14.86 0.63
C LEU A 239 -1.29 15.97 1.16
N ASN A 240 -0.95 16.45 2.35
CA ASN A 240 -1.44 17.73 2.83
C ASN A 240 -0.77 18.89 2.07
N GLU A 241 -1.57 19.90 1.72
CA GLU A 241 -1.12 21.09 0.99
C GLU A 241 -1.78 22.40 1.48
N PRO A 242 -1.04 23.52 1.47
CA PRO A 242 0.43 23.57 1.54
C PRO A 242 0.99 22.68 2.66
N ALA A 243 2.28 22.39 2.62
CA ALA A 243 2.98 21.66 3.66
C ALA A 243 2.68 22.27 5.05
N GLY A 244 2.76 21.49 6.11
CA GLY A 244 2.39 21.94 7.46
C GLY A 244 0.88 21.99 7.74
N ASN A 245 0.01 21.96 6.72
CA ASN A 245 -1.42 21.77 6.94
C ASN A 245 -1.74 20.34 7.39
N SER A 246 -2.89 20.15 8.05
CA SER A 246 -3.43 18.82 8.39
C SER A 246 -4.68 18.54 7.57
N ASN A 247 -4.52 18.46 6.24
CA ASN A 247 -5.61 18.23 5.27
C ASN A 247 -5.28 17.13 4.25
N GLY A 248 -4.30 16.28 4.55
CA GLY A 248 -3.97 15.12 3.72
C GLY A 248 -5.04 14.03 3.85
N THR A 249 -5.20 13.25 2.79
CA THR A 249 -6.21 12.19 2.73
C THR A 249 -5.59 10.81 2.87
N LEU A 250 -6.25 9.94 3.61
CA LEU A 250 -6.01 8.51 3.70
C LEU A 250 -7.33 7.77 3.44
N LEU A 251 -7.32 6.87 2.47
CA LEU A 251 -8.40 5.92 2.22
C LEU A 251 -7.82 4.51 2.24
N VAL A 252 -8.47 3.60 2.96
CA VAL A 252 -8.17 2.17 2.89
C VAL A 252 -9.43 1.42 2.54
N TYR A 253 -9.37 0.65 1.47
CA TYR A 253 -10.42 -0.26 1.06
C TYR A 253 -9.99 -1.69 1.40
N GLN A 254 -10.91 -2.46 1.97
CA GLN A 254 -10.78 -3.90 2.15
C GLN A 254 -11.82 -4.59 1.26
N ASN A 255 -11.36 -5.42 0.32
CA ASN A 255 -12.22 -6.12 -0.64
C ASN A 255 -13.16 -5.15 -1.40
N GLY A 256 -12.64 -3.97 -1.79
CA GLY A 256 -13.39 -2.94 -2.49
C GLY A 256 -14.32 -2.07 -1.63
N ILE A 257 -14.44 -2.37 -0.32
CA ILE A 257 -15.29 -1.61 0.61
C ILE A 257 -14.40 -0.64 1.40
N LEU A 258 -14.78 0.65 1.44
CA LEU A 258 -14.06 1.67 2.21
C LEU A 258 -14.13 1.34 3.71
N ALA A 259 -12.97 1.00 4.28
CA ALA A 259 -12.81 0.60 5.68
C ALA A 259 -12.30 1.75 6.56
N VAL A 260 -11.28 2.49 6.10
CA VAL A 260 -10.69 3.62 6.82
C VAL A 260 -10.76 4.87 5.93
N HIS A 261 -11.21 5.98 6.50
CA HIS A 261 -11.18 7.29 5.85
C HIS A 261 -10.74 8.37 6.84
N MET A 262 -9.71 9.13 6.46
CA MET A 262 -9.28 10.34 7.14
C MET A 262 -8.93 11.43 6.13
N SER A 263 -9.26 12.67 6.46
CA SER A 263 -9.00 13.85 5.62
C SER A 263 -8.16 14.92 6.33
N ASN A 264 -7.56 14.58 7.47
CA ASN A 264 -6.78 15.47 8.31
C ASN A 264 -5.36 14.95 8.60
N VAL A 265 -4.79 14.14 7.69
CA VAL A 265 -3.48 13.52 7.89
C VAL A 265 -2.35 14.54 7.61
N PRO A 266 -1.44 14.81 8.56
CA PRO A 266 -0.33 15.74 8.35
C PRO A 266 0.88 14.98 7.80
N TYR A 267 0.92 14.65 6.51
CA TYR A 267 2.01 13.88 5.90
C TYR A 267 3.38 14.59 5.93
N ARG A 268 3.39 15.90 5.70
CA ARG A 268 4.63 16.70 5.59
C ARG A 268 4.52 18.06 6.26
N SER A 269 5.62 18.52 6.85
CA SER A 269 5.79 19.89 7.36
C SER A 269 6.59 20.75 6.39
N SER A 270 7.38 20.15 5.50
CA SER A 270 8.15 20.82 4.46
C SER A 270 7.65 20.44 3.06
N GLY A 271 7.67 21.39 2.13
CA GLY A 271 7.38 21.15 0.71
C GLY A 271 8.37 20.19 0.03
N MET A 272 9.49 19.85 0.68
CA MET A 272 10.54 18.98 0.14
C MET A 272 10.25 17.47 0.23
N VAL A 273 9.15 17.06 0.88
CA VAL A 273 8.80 15.65 1.05
C VAL A 273 7.59 15.29 0.18
N GLY A 274 7.66 14.19 -0.57
CA GLY A 274 6.50 13.59 -1.23
C GLY A 274 6.57 12.06 -1.23
N PHE A 275 5.54 11.39 -1.73
CA PHE A 275 5.50 9.93 -1.78
C PHE A 275 6.47 9.41 -2.84
N GLN A 276 7.26 8.40 -2.48
CA GLN A 276 8.35 7.91 -3.32
C GLN A 276 8.11 6.50 -3.85
N GLY A 277 7.53 5.62 -3.03
CA GLY A 277 7.33 4.25 -3.47
C GLY A 277 6.75 3.30 -2.43
N LEU A 278 7.00 2.02 -2.68
CA LEU A 278 6.59 0.89 -1.85
C LEU A 278 7.63 0.64 -0.75
N LEU A 279 7.17 0.57 0.49
CA LEU A 279 7.89 -0.05 1.60
C LEU A 279 7.28 -1.43 1.84
N PHE A 280 7.94 -2.47 1.31
CA PHE A 280 7.56 -3.85 1.57
C PHE A 280 8.24 -4.29 2.87
N SER A 281 7.51 -4.18 3.98
CA SER A 281 8.01 -4.49 5.31
C SER A 281 7.00 -5.38 6.02
N SER A 282 7.38 -6.63 6.27
CA SER A 282 6.50 -7.61 6.89
C SER A 282 7.27 -8.53 7.81
N PHE A 283 6.93 -8.52 9.09
CA PHE A 283 7.57 -9.26 10.20
C PHE A 283 6.67 -9.24 11.44
N PHE A 284 6.80 -10.24 12.31
CA PHE A 284 6.18 -10.22 13.64
C PHE A 284 6.78 -9.09 14.47
N GLY A 285 5.93 -8.23 15.02
CA GLY A 285 6.31 -6.83 15.18
C GLY A 285 5.97 -6.22 16.52
N GLY A 286 7.00 -6.09 17.33
CA GLY A 286 7.16 -5.28 18.53
C GLY A 286 8.61 -5.44 18.98
N SER A 287 9.05 -4.71 19.99
CA SER A 287 10.49 -4.65 20.33
C SER A 287 10.91 -5.61 21.45
N ASP A 288 10.06 -6.56 21.82
CA ASP A 288 10.32 -7.51 22.91
C ASP A 288 9.85 -8.95 22.55
N PRO A 289 10.32 -9.97 23.31
CA PRO A 289 10.05 -11.37 23.00
C PRO A 289 8.58 -11.79 23.02
N THR A 290 7.67 -11.01 23.61
CA THR A 290 6.22 -11.35 23.60
C THR A 290 5.60 -11.26 22.20
N TYR A 291 6.30 -10.64 21.25
CA TYR A 291 5.92 -10.58 19.84
C TYR A 291 6.43 -11.75 19.00
N ALA A 292 7.28 -12.62 19.57
CA ALA A 292 7.89 -13.73 18.84
C ALA A 292 6.84 -14.76 18.41
N THR A 293 6.89 -15.18 17.15
CA THR A 293 6.05 -16.30 16.68
C THR A 293 6.45 -17.61 17.36
N PRO A 294 5.51 -18.40 17.92
CA PRO A 294 5.84 -19.66 18.60
C PRO A 294 6.07 -20.85 17.64
N LEU A 295 5.85 -20.65 16.34
CA LEU A 295 5.97 -21.65 15.28
C LEU A 295 6.53 -21.01 14.00
N ASP A 296 7.07 -21.86 13.12
CA ASP A 296 7.33 -21.47 11.74
C ASP A 296 5.97 -21.27 11.05
N GLN A 297 5.76 -20.10 10.46
CA GLN A 297 4.54 -19.81 9.70
C GLN A 297 4.81 -18.84 8.57
N SER A 298 3.85 -18.68 7.68
CA SER A 298 4.01 -17.88 6.47
C SER A 298 2.80 -16.98 6.21
N VAL A 299 3.05 -15.89 5.51
CA VAL A 299 2.02 -14.98 4.97
C VAL A 299 2.24 -14.89 3.46
N TYR A 300 1.14 -14.84 2.73
CA TYR A 300 1.15 -14.91 1.28
C TYR A 300 0.69 -13.59 0.68
N PHE A 301 1.30 -13.19 -0.42
CA PHE A 301 1.02 -11.96 -1.14
C PHE A 301 0.88 -12.23 -2.63
N ARG A 302 -0.04 -11.54 -3.29
CA ARG A 302 -0.14 -11.50 -4.75
C ARG A 302 -0.71 -10.16 -5.20
N ASN A 303 -0.70 -9.93 -6.51
CA ASN A 303 -1.31 -8.75 -7.14
C ASN A 303 -0.80 -7.41 -6.55
N VAL A 304 0.48 -7.36 -6.17
CA VAL A 304 1.12 -6.15 -5.63
C VAL A 304 1.27 -5.13 -6.75
N GLN A 305 0.66 -3.97 -6.57
CA GLN A 305 0.59 -2.90 -7.54
C GLN A 305 0.83 -1.56 -6.86
N LEU A 306 1.51 -0.66 -7.58
CA LEU A 306 1.68 0.72 -7.18
C LEU A 306 1.20 1.63 -8.31
N SER A 307 0.39 2.61 -7.98
CA SER A 307 -0.10 3.63 -8.90
C SER A 307 0.14 5.01 -8.33
N VAL A 308 0.38 5.99 -9.20
CA VAL A 308 0.74 7.36 -8.78
C VAL A 308 -0.20 8.38 -9.40
N GLY A 309 -0.44 9.48 -8.68
CA GLY A 309 -1.09 10.67 -9.21
C GLY A 309 -0.08 11.67 -9.76
N GLU A 310 -0.44 12.95 -9.70
CA GLU A 310 0.44 14.03 -10.16
C GLU A 310 1.74 14.09 -9.34
N PRO A 311 2.87 14.46 -9.97
CA PRO A 311 4.10 14.79 -9.26
C PRO A 311 3.84 15.79 -8.12
N ALA A 312 4.51 15.60 -6.98
CA ALA A 312 4.45 16.55 -5.87
C ALA A 312 5.14 17.85 -6.27
N LYS A 313 4.51 18.99 -5.96
CA LYS A 313 5.19 20.29 -6.04
C LYS A 313 6.18 20.39 -4.89
N LEU A 314 7.47 20.38 -5.21
CA LEU A 314 8.55 20.57 -4.24
C LEU A 314 8.87 22.06 -4.07
N TYR A 315 9.04 22.49 -2.81
CA TYR A 315 9.44 23.85 -2.45
C TYR A 315 10.03 23.87 -1.04
N GLU A 316 10.88 24.87 -0.76
CA GLU A 316 11.45 25.06 0.56
C GLU A 316 10.41 25.60 1.55
N GLY A 317 10.47 25.12 2.81
CA GLY A 317 9.65 25.62 3.91
C GLY A 317 8.23 25.05 3.98
N THR A 318 7.41 25.68 4.83
CA THR A 318 6.09 25.18 5.26
C THR A 318 4.92 25.71 4.42
N GLY A 319 5.13 26.39 3.28
CA GLY A 319 4.07 26.80 2.35
C GLY A 319 2.92 27.69 2.88
N GLY A 320 2.85 27.97 4.19
CA GLY A 320 1.83 28.77 4.87
C GLY A 320 2.31 30.21 5.13
N SER A 321 2.00 31.08 4.17
CA SER A 321 1.89 32.56 4.21
C SER A 321 2.97 33.40 4.92
N GLY A 322 3.70 34.21 4.14
CA GLY A 322 4.03 35.58 4.52
C GLY A 322 5.51 35.95 4.75
N ALA A 323 6.41 35.73 3.79
CA ALA A 323 7.67 36.48 3.75
C ALA A 323 7.48 37.79 2.97
N SER A 324 6.88 38.80 3.61
CA SER A 324 7.05 40.19 3.20
C SER A 324 8.21 40.80 3.99
N GLY A 325 9.17 41.39 3.27
CA GLY A 325 10.30 42.17 3.80
C GLY A 325 11.54 41.31 4.06
N ARG A 326 12.66 41.43 3.34
CA ARG A 326 13.32 42.67 2.89
C ARG A 326 14.28 42.32 1.74
N MET A 327 13.90 42.57 0.49
CA MET A 327 14.89 42.65 -0.60
C MET A 327 15.69 43.93 -0.40
N GLY A 328 16.96 43.78 0.00
CA GLY A 328 17.93 44.86 -0.10
C GLY A 328 18.14 45.21 -1.57
N GLY A 329 18.00 46.50 -1.89
CA GLY A 329 18.09 47.02 -3.24
C GLY A 329 19.45 46.79 -3.89
N GLY A 330 19.39 46.52 -5.18
CA GLY A 330 20.53 46.43 -6.09
C GLY A 330 19.98 46.32 -7.51
N GLU A 331 19.51 47.44 -8.06
CA GLU A 331 19.23 47.58 -9.48
C GLU A 331 20.51 47.33 -10.29
N VAL A 332 20.49 46.37 -11.21
CA VAL A 332 21.09 46.54 -12.54
C VAL A 332 20.19 45.83 -13.55
N GLY A 333 19.69 46.60 -14.52
CA GLY A 333 18.65 46.19 -15.45
C GLY A 333 19.04 45.09 -16.44
N GLY A 334 18.05 44.28 -16.78
CA GLY A 334 18.02 43.38 -17.93
C GLY A 334 16.57 43.05 -18.25
N ALA A 335 16.12 43.37 -19.46
CA ALA A 335 14.74 43.23 -19.91
C ALA A 335 14.23 41.77 -19.83
N PRO A 336 12.92 41.52 -19.62
CA PRO A 336 12.37 40.18 -19.67
C PRO A 336 12.24 39.72 -21.12
N LEU A 337 12.87 38.59 -21.45
CA LEU A 337 12.58 37.86 -22.68
C LEU A 337 11.33 37.00 -22.44
N THR A 338 10.18 37.50 -22.90
CA THR A 338 8.95 36.73 -23.03
C THR A 338 9.17 35.59 -24.03
N ILE A 339 9.17 34.34 -23.56
CA ILE A 339 8.98 33.17 -24.42
C ILE A 339 7.56 32.66 -24.21
N LEU A 340 6.69 33.03 -25.14
CA LEU A 340 5.43 32.34 -25.43
C LEU A 340 5.81 30.97 -26.03
N GLY A 341 5.67 29.91 -25.26
CA GLY A 341 5.87 28.53 -25.72
C GLY A 341 4.53 27.83 -25.82
N ALA A 342 4.11 27.54 -27.05
CA ALA A 342 2.81 27.03 -27.43
C ALA A 342 2.46 25.66 -26.81
N VAL A 343 1.15 25.50 -26.61
CA VAL A 343 0.43 24.27 -26.31
C VAL A 343 0.81 23.18 -27.33
N GLY A 344 1.34 22.07 -26.85
CA GLY A 344 1.59 20.85 -27.61
C GLY A 344 1.15 19.65 -26.80
N GLY A 345 -0.15 19.36 -26.82
CA GLY A 345 -0.68 18.12 -26.27
C GLY A 345 -0.19 16.94 -27.10
N PHE A 346 0.57 16.04 -26.47
CA PHE A 346 0.70 14.67 -26.94
C PHE A 346 -0.13 13.78 -26.04
N VAL A 347 -1.34 13.50 -26.51
CA VAL A 347 -2.16 12.39 -26.02
C VAL A 347 -1.57 11.12 -26.64
N PHE A 348 -0.91 10.29 -25.83
CA PHE A 348 -0.77 8.88 -26.20
C PHE A 348 -2.06 8.17 -25.84
N VAL A 349 -2.93 8.02 -26.85
CA VAL A 349 -4.00 7.02 -26.83
C VAL A 349 -3.34 5.68 -27.12
N LEU A 350 -3.25 4.81 -26.12
CA LEU A 350 -3.24 3.38 -26.36
C LEU A 350 -4.57 2.84 -25.87
N ALA A 351 -5.52 2.81 -26.81
CA ALA A 351 -6.74 2.07 -26.68
C ALA A 351 -6.40 0.58 -26.57
N SER A 352 -6.98 -0.09 -25.58
CA SER A 352 -7.35 -1.49 -25.71
C SER A 352 -8.71 -1.64 -25.05
N ASN A 353 -9.73 -1.64 -25.90
CA ASN A 353 -11.05 -2.16 -25.59
C ASN A 353 -10.92 -3.65 -25.28
N LEU A 354 -11.54 -4.10 -24.18
CA LEU A 354 -12.04 -5.46 -23.88
C LEU A 354 -12.34 -5.49 -22.37
N PHE A 355 -13.52 -5.76 -21.81
CA PHE A 355 -14.90 -5.95 -22.25
C PHE A 355 -15.82 -5.71 -21.02
N LEU A 356 -17.12 -5.56 -21.30
CA LEU A 356 -18.25 -5.86 -20.43
C LEU A 356 -18.13 -7.21 -19.70
#